data_AF-A0A090T0I5-F1
#
_entry.id   AF-A0A090T0I5-F1
#
_cell.length_a   1.000
_cell.length_b   1.000
_cell.length_c   1.000
_cell.angle_alpha   90.00
_cell.angle_beta   90.00
_cell.angle_gamma   90.00
#
_symmetry.space_group_name_H-M   'P 1'
#
loop_
_entity.id
_entity.type
_entity.pdbx_description
1 polymer ?
#
loop_
_entity_poly.entity_id
_entity_poly.type
_entity_poly.pdbx_seq_one_letter_code
_entity_poly.pdbx_strand_id
1 'polypeptide(L)'
;MNDPSDKFVGTYTRNYDSVAVAPWLWNAEKNVFLSTEDVDSINTKAQYVIDKEIGGIMFWELAGDYNCYVLDANGNRGSVDLTESACATGNGEYHMGNSMTKAMYDKFLSATPYGNKVATGAVPEKAVDITVSISGFKVGDQNYPINPKVTFTNNTGSDLPGGTEFQFDIPVSALITQKINLVVV
;
A
#
# COMPACT_ATOMS: atom_id res chain seq x y z
N MET A 1 -10.92 2.08 -36.51
CA MET A 1 -10.68 3.24 -35.63
C MET A 1 -10.86 4.49 -36.45
N ASN A 2 -11.76 5.37 -36.03
CA ASN A 2 -12.20 6.52 -36.81
C ASN A 2 -11.51 7.82 -36.38
N ASP A 3 -10.84 7.83 -35.22
CA ASP A 3 -9.96 8.91 -34.79
C ASP A 3 -8.49 8.56 -35.13
N PRO A 4 -7.75 9.41 -35.87
CA PRO A 4 -6.33 9.20 -36.13
C PRO A 4 -5.46 9.07 -34.87
N SER A 5 -5.88 9.65 -33.74
CA SER A 5 -5.16 9.61 -32.47
C SER A 5 -5.25 8.26 -31.75
N ASP A 6 -6.24 7.43 -32.09
CA ASP A 6 -6.38 6.07 -31.52
C ASP A 6 -5.32 5.09 -32.07
N LYS A 7 -4.66 5.44 -33.19
CA LYS A 7 -3.68 4.55 -33.83
C LYS A 7 -2.53 4.22 -32.86
N PHE A 8 -2.19 2.93 -32.82
CA PHE A 8 -0.98 2.48 -32.14
C PHE A 8 0.25 2.97 -32.92
N VAL A 9 1.08 3.79 -32.26
CA VAL A 9 2.29 4.41 -32.82
C VAL A 9 3.44 4.18 -31.85
N GLY A 10 4.60 3.80 -32.37
CA GLY A 10 5.80 3.52 -31.60
C GLY A 10 5.75 2.20 -30.84
N THR A 11 6.59 2.10 -29.81
CA THR A 11 6.69 0.93 -28.94
C THR A 11 6.61 1.35 -27.49
N TYR A 12 5.79 0.67 -26.71
CA TYR A 12 5.69 0.85 -25.28
C TYR A 12 6.64 -0.14 -24.60
N THR A 13 7.83 0.34 -24.20
CA THR A 13 8.85 -0.49 -23.57
C THR A 13 8.59 -0.56 -22.07
N ARG A 14 8.45 -1.79 -21.53
CA ARG A 14 8.34 -2.01 -20.08
C ARG A 14 9.68 -1.73 -19.40
N ASN A 15 9.60 -1.02 -18.28
CA ASN A 15 10.69 -0.77 -17.36
C ASN A 15 10.22 -1.10 -15.94
N TYR A 16 11.17 -1.30 -15.02
CA TYR A 16 10.88 -1.61 -13.63
C TYR A 16 11.92 -0.95 -12.72
N ASP A 17 11.47 -0.28 -11.67
CA ASP A 17 12.33 0.31 -10.65
C ASP A 17 12.24 -0.54 -9.38
N SER A 18 13.36 -1.13 -8.98
CA SER A 18 13.43 -2.03 -7.83
C SER A 18 13.38 -1.33 -6.48
N VAL A 19 13.63 -0.01 -6.43
CA VAL A 19 13.55 0.79 -5.21
C VAL A 19 12.11 1.20 -4.94
N ALA A 20 11.43 1.70 -5.97
CA ALA A 20 10.01 2.08 -5.91
C ALA A 20 9.05 0.89 -6.02
N VAL A 21 9.52 -0.28 -6.51
CA VAL A 21 8.70 -1.47 -6.79
C VAL A 21 7.56 -1.10 -7.76
N ALA A 22 7.94 -0.44 -8.84
CA ALA A 22 7.00 0.18 -9.78
C ALA A 22 7.38 -0.13 -11.25
N PRO A 23 6.50 -0.80 -12.01
CA PRO A 23 6.63 -0.94 -13.45
C PRO A 23 6.02 0.26 -14.17
N TRP A 24 6.56 0.58 -15.34
CA TRP A 24 5.95 1.55 -16.26
C TRP A 24 6.22 1.19 -17.72
N LEU A 25 5.42 1.77 -18.60
CA LEU A 25 5.67 1.75 -20.03
C LEU A 25 6.16 3.12 -20.49
N TRP A 26 7.24 3.14 -21.27
CA TRP A 26 7.74 4.33 -21.93
C TRP A 26 7.65 4.18 -23.45
N ASN A 27 7.01 5.14 -24.10
CA ASN A 27 7.01 5.28 -25.55
C ASN A 27 7.75 6.56 -25.94
N ALA A 28 8.99 6.39 -26.43
CA ALA A 28 9.88 7.49 -26.77
C ALA A 28 9.41 8.32 -27.97
N GLU A 29 8.72 7.69 -28.94
CA GLU A 29 8.20 8.39 -30.11
C GLU A 29 7.05 9.33 -29.73
N LYS A 30 6.16 8.87 -28.84
CA LYS A 30 5.03 9.66 -28.35
C LYS A 30 5.39 10.58 -27.18
N ASN A 31 6.55 10.39 -26.55
CA ASN A 31 6.89 10.96 -25.24
C ASN A 31 5.81 10.67 -24.17
N VAL A 32 5.31 9.43 -24.17
CA VAL A 32 4.23 9.00 -23.27
C VAL A 32 4.78 8.04 -22.22
N PHE A 33 4.54 8.39 -20.97
CA PHE A 33 4.75 7.55 -19.79
C PHE A 33 3.40 7.01 -19.30
N LEU A 34 3.33 5.70 -19.07
CA LEU A 34 2.18 5.06 -18.43
C LEU A 34 2.67 4.36 -17.16
N SER A 35 2.23 4.85 -16.00
CA SER A 35 2.40 4.11 -14.75
C SER A 35 1.54 2.85 -14.83
N THR A 36 2.11 1.71 -14.44
CA THR A 36 1.41 0.43 -14.47
C THR A 36 1.55 -0.30 -13.15
N GLU A 37 0.75 -1.34 -12.99
CA GLU A 37 0.91 -2.37 -11.98
C GLU A 37 0.78 -3.71 -12.71
N ASP A 38 1.61 -4.70 -12.37
CA ASP A 38 1.57 -6.01 -13.00
C ASP A 38 1.87 -7.12 -11.98
N VAL A 39 1.89 -8.37 -12.46
CA VAL A 39 2.08 -9.55 -11.61
C VAL A 39 3.41 -9.51 -10.85
N ASP A 40 4.48 -8.92 -11.41
CA ASP A 40 5.79 -8.85 -10.72
C ASP A 40 5.75 -7.89 -9.52
N SER A 41 5.21 -6.69 -9.72
CA SER A 41 5.10 -5.70 -8.64
C SER A 41 4.09 -6.11 -7.58
N ILE A 42 2.97 -6.72 -7.97
CA ILE A 42 1.98 -7.27 -7.04
C ILE A 42 2.57 -8.41 -6.20
N ASN A 43 3.34 -9.33 -6.80
CA ASN A 43 4.00 -10.39 -6.03
C ASN A 43 4.96 -9.83 -4.98
N THR A 44 5.71 -8.79 -5.33
CA THR A 44 6.64 -8.13 -4.41
C THR A 44 5.90 -7.41 -3.27
N LYS A 45 4.83 -6.68 -3.59
CA LYS A 45 3.99 -5.98 -2.61
C LYS A 45 3.23 -6.95 -1.70
N ALA A 46 2.72 -8.06 -2.23
CA ALA A 46 2.09 -9.12 -1.46
C ALA A 46 3.07 -9.79 -0.49
N GLN A 47 4.32 -10.01 -0.93
CA GLN A 47 5.37 -10.51 -0.04
C GLN A 47 5.66 -9.52 1.09
N TYR A 48 5.77 -8.22 0.77
CA TYR A 48 5.95 -7.18 1.79
C TYR A 48 4.81 -7.18 2.83
N VAL A 49 3.56 -7.37 2.40
CA VAL A 49 2.40 -7.47 3.31
C VAL A 49 2.53 -8.66 4.27
N ILE A 50 2.99 -9.81 3.78
CA ILE A 50 3.26 -10.98 4.61
C ILE A 50 4.39 -10.69 5.59
N ASP A 51 5.53 -10.19 5.10
CA ASP A 51 6.73 -9.96 5.90
C ASP A 51 6.53 -8.88 6.98
N LYS A 52 5.59 -7.96 6.76
CA LYS A 52 5.19 -6.91 7.71
C LYS A 52 3.95 -7.25 8.53
N GLU A 53 3.41 -8.45 8.38
CA GLU A 53 2.21 -8.89 9.10
C GLU A 53 1.03 -7.92 8.91
N ILE A 54 0.91 -7.32 7.73
CA ILE A 54 -0.16 -6.37 7.41
C ILE A 54 -1.45 -7.15 7.12
N GLY A 55 -2.59 -6.63 7.60
CA GLY A 55 -3.88 -7.34 7.58
C GLY A 55 -4.47 -7.63 6.19
N GLY A 56 -3.91 -7.10 5.10
CA GLY A 56 -4.35 -7.38 3.74
C GLY A 56 -3.96 -6.33 2.70
N ILE A 57 -4.47 -6.48 1.47
CA ILE A 57 -4.31 -5.53 0.36
C ILE A 57 -5.69 -5.10 -0.14
N MET A 58 -5.82 -3.81 -0.42
CA MET A 58 -6.90 -3.24 -1.21
C MET A 58 -6.38 -2.93 -2.61
N PHE A 59 -7.20 -3.16 -3.64
CA PHE A 59 -6.91 -2.78 -5.01
C PHE A 59 -8.12 -2.09 -5.64
N TRP A 60 -7.86 -1.24 -6.64
CA TRP A 60 -8.89 -0.51 -7.39
C TRP A 60 -8.60 -0.63 -8.89
N GLU A 61 -9.46 -1.19 -9.73
CA GLU A 61 -10.71 -1.90 -9.46
C GLU A 61 -10.71 -3.29 -10.13
N LEU A 62 -11.70 -4.12 -9.82
CA LEU A 62 -11.82 -5.47 -10.38
C LEU A 62 -11.84 -5.48 -11.92
N ALA A 63 -12.51 -4.53 -12.57
CA ALA A 63 -12.58 -4.50 -14.02
C ALA A 63 -11.25 -4.14 -14.70
N GLY A 64 -10.27 -3.63 -13.95
CA GLY A 64 -8.93 -3.33 -14.42
C GLY A 64 -7.95 -4.52 -14.33
N ASP A 65 -8.32 -5.60 -13.66
CA ASP A 65 -7.50 -6.82 -13.63
C ASP A 65 -7.63 -7.58 -14.96
N TYR A 66 -6.58 -8.32 -15.32
CA TYR A 66 -6.43 -8.89 -16.66
C TYR A 66 -6.03 -10.35 -16.64
N ASN A 67 -6.23 -11.03 -17.76
CA ASN A 67 -5.57 -12.28 -18.12
C ASN A 67 -5.04 -12.16 -19.56
N CYS A 68 -3.98 -12.90 -19.86
CA CYS A 68 -3.59 -13.13 -21.24
C CYS A 68 -4.46 -14.23 -21.86
N TYR A 69 -5.12 -13.94 -22.98
CA TYR A 69 -5.90 -14.91 -23.74
C TYR A 69 -5.17 -15.30 -25.02
N VAL A 70 -5.07 -16.60 -25.31
CA VAL A 70 -4.55 -17.10 -26.59
C VAL A 70 -5.56 -16.76 -27.69
N LEU A 71 -5.09 -16.24 -28.82
CA LEU A 71 -5.94 -15.98 -29.98
C LEU A 71 -6.06 -17.24 -30.85
N ASP A 72 -7.27 -17.53 -31.32
CA ASP A 72 -7.49 -18.56 -32.33
C ASP A 72 -7.13 -18.07 -33.74
N ALA A 73 -7.28 -18.95 -34.75
CA ALA A 73 -6.98 -18.62 -36.15
C ALA A 73 -7.82 -17.46 -36.72
N ASN A 74 -8.94 -17.13 -36.09
CA ASN A 74 -9.83 -16.03 -36.46
C ASN A 74 -9.61 -14.78 -35.58
N GLY A 75 -8.59 -14.77 -34.71
CA GLY A 75 -8.32 -13.67 -33.79
C GLY A 75 -9.31 -13.57 -32.62
N ASN A 76 -10.04 -14.64 -32.31
CA ASN A 76 -10.97 -14.66 -31.18
C ASN A 76 -10.22 -15.13 -29.92
N ARG A 77 -10.51 -14.48 -28.78
CA ARG A 77 -9.95 -14.86 -27.48
C ARG A 77 -10.44 -16.25 -27.04
N GLY A 78 -9.49 -17.16 -26.81
CA GLY A 78 -9.74 -18.55 -26.42
C GLY A 78 -9.37 -18.83 -24.96
N SER A 79 -8.45 -19.76 -24.74
CA SER A 79 -7.99 -20.14 -23.40
C SER A 79 -7.10 -19.07 -22.77
N VAL A 80 -7.08 -19.03 -21.44
CA VAL A 80 -6.14 -18.20 -20.67
C VAL A 80 -4.75 -18.84 -20.67
N ASP A 81 -3.73 -18.05 -21.00
CA ASP A 81 -2.32 -18.37 -20.81
C ASP A 81 -1.80 -17.65 -19.56
N LEU A 82 -1.67 -18.39 -18.45
CA LEU A 82 -1.19 -17.84 -17.18
C LEU A 82 0.30 -17.46 -17.19
N THR A 83 1.06 -17.87 -18.21
CA THR A 83 2.47 -17.46 -18.37
C THR A 83 2.62 -16.14 -19.12
N GLU A 84 1.52 -15.64 -19.70
CA GLU A 84 1.46 -14.46 -20.56
C GLU A 84 2.32 -14.52 -21.84
N SER A 85 2.91 -15.69 -22.13
CA SER A 85 3.80 -15.89 -23.28
C SER A 85 3.10 -15.64 -24.62
N ALA A 86 1.82 -16.01 -24.73
CA ALA A 86 1.04 -15.74 -25.92
C ALA A 86 0.93 -14.24 -26.20
N CYS A 87 0.66 -13.42 -25.19
CA CYS A 87 0.55 -11.97 -25.34
C CYS A 87 1.90 -11.32 -25.62
N ALA A 88 2.96 -11.77 -24.95
CA ALA A 88 4.33 -11.30 -25.20
C ALA A 88 4.83 -11.62 -26.62
N THR A 89 4.36 -12.72 -27.24
CA THR A 89 4.78 -13.13 -28.59
C THR A 89 3.81 -12.71 -29.69
N GLY A 90 2.76 -11.94 -29.35
CA GLY A 90 1.75 -11.49 -30.31
C GLY A 90 0.74 -12.56 -30.76
N ASN A 91 0.74 -13.71 -30.10
CA ASN A 91 -0.22 -14.81 -30.31
C ASN A 91 -1.42 -14.73 -29.35
N GLY A 92 -1.47 -13.69 -28.52
CA GLY A 92 -2.46 -13.50 -27.48
C GLY A 92 -2.85 -12.03 -27.32
N GLU A 93 -3.96 -11.80 -26.63
CA GLU A 93 -4.49 -10.48 -26.29
C GLU A 93 -4.82 -10.44 -24.79
N TYR A 94 -4.43 -9.35 -24.12
CA TYR A 94 -4.87 -9.09 -22.75
C TYR A 94 -6.32 -8.61 -22.73
N HIS A 95 -7.11 -9.13 -21.80
CA HIS A 95 -8.49 -8.71 -21.57
C HIS A 95 -8.86 -8.88 -20.09
N MET A 96 -10.05 -8.41 -19.68
CA MET A 96 -10.58 -8.60 -18.31
C MET A 96 -10.30 -10.01 -17.78
N GLY A 97 -9.73 -10.09 -16.59
CA GLY A 97 -9.32 -11.33 -15.95
C GLY A 97 -9.03 -11.12 -14.46
N ASN A 98 -8.13 -11.94 -13.91
CA ASN A 98 -7.85 -11.97 -12.48
C ASN A 98 -6.39 -12.30 -12.15
N SER A 99 -5.43 -12.06 -13.05
CA SER A 99 -4.03 -12.47 -12.86
C SER A 99 -3.41 -11.82 -11.63
N MET A 100 -3.66 -10.53 -11.40
CA MET A 100 -3.13 -9.84 -10.22
C MET A 100 -3.83 -10.27 -8.93
N THR A 101 -5.16 -10.40 -8.96
CA THR A 101 -5.92 -10.87 -7.80
C THR A 101 -5.57 -12.30 -7.43
N LYS A 102 -5.35 -13.15 -8.43
CA LYS A 102 -4.88 -14.53 -8.23
C LYS A 102 -3.48 -14.55 -7.64
N ALA A 103 -2.56 -13.70 -8.11
CA ALA A 103 -1.21 -13.60 -7.53
C ALA A 103 -1.26 -13.21 -6.05
N MET A 104 -2.10 -12.23 -5.68
CA MET A 104 -2.35 -11.87 -4.27
C MET A 104 -2.91 -13.06 -3.47
N TYR A 105 -3.94 -13.72 -4.00
CA TYR A 105 -4.58 -14.88 -3.35
C TYR A 105 -3.59 -16.02 -3.10
N ASP A 106 -2.82 -16.42 -4.11
CA ASP A 106 -1.87 -17.54 -4.00
C ASP A 106 -0.79 -17.25 -2.94
N LYS A 107 -0.34 -16.00 -2.86
CA LYS A 107 0.60 -15.55 -1.81
C LYS A 107 -0.02 -15.63 -0.41
N PHE A 108 -1.23 -15.12 -0.22
CA PHE A 108 -1.87 -15.12 1.09
C PHE A 108 -2.36 -16.48 1.55
N LEU A 109 -2.75 -17.36 0.62
CA LEU A 109 -3.14 -18.73 0.93
C LEU A 109 -1.99 -19.52 1.57
N SER A 110 -0.75 -19.23 1.17
CA SER A 110 0.46 -19.89 1.69
C SER A 110 1.13 -19.14 2.85
N ALA A 111 0.61 -17.96 3.23
CA ALA A 111 1.20 -17.14 4.27
C ALA A 111 0.87 -17.65 5.68
N THR A 112 1.76 -17.37 6.63
CA THR A 112 1.41 -17.47 8.05
C THR A 112 0.33 -16.43 8.38
N PRO A 113 -0.58 -16.71 9.33
CA PRO A 113 -1.51 -15.70 9.80
C PRO A 113 -0.79 -14.42 10.20
N TYR A 114 -1.33 -13.27 9.82
CA TYR A 114 -0.76 -11.98 10.21
C TYR A 114 -0.80 -11.80 11.74
N GLY A 115 0.15 -11.04 12.26
CA GLY A 115 0.17 -10.62 13.66
C GLY A 115 -1.05 -9.79 14.01
N ASN A 116 -1.90 -10.33 14.89
CA ASN A 116 -3.12 -9.69 15.36
C ASN A 116 -3.01 -9.21 16.82
N LYS A 117 -1.78 -9.04 17.32
CA LYS A 117 -1.51 -8.57 18.69
C LYS A 117 -1.40 -7.05 18.72
N VAL A 118 -2.00 -6.45 19.74
CA VAL A 118 -1.96 -5.00 19.98
C VAL A 118 -0.56 -4.53 20.43
N ALA A 119 0.22 -5.40 21.07
CA ALA A 119 1.56 -5.10 21.54
C ALA A 119 2.55 -6.20 21.15
N THR A 120 3.77 -5.79 20.77
CA THR A 120 4.89 -6.68 20.42
C THR A 120 5.83 -6.94 21.60
N GLY A 121 5.67 -6.21 22.71
CA GLY A 121 6.46 -6.34 23.94
C GLY A 121 5.65 -6.84 25.14
N ALA A 122 6.28 -6.84 26.32
CA ALA A 122 5.61 -7.16 27.57
C ALA A 122 4.51 -6.13 27.85
N VAL A 123 3.29 -6.61 28.05
CA VAL A 123 2.16 -5.76 28.42
C VAL A 123 2.19 -5.55 29.93
N PRO A 124 1.99 -4.32 30.44
CA PRO A 124 1.89 -4.07 31.87
C PRO A 124 0.79 -4.92 32.52
N GLU A 125 1.10 -5.57 33.65
CA GLU A 125 0.12 -6.36 34.43
C GLU A 125 -0.92 -5.49 35.15
N LYS A 126 -0.63 -4.19 35.28
CA LYS A 126 -1.48 -3.21 35.96
C LYS A 126 -1.69 -2.01 35.05
N ALA A 127 -2.87 -1.41 35.17
CA ALA A 127 -3.24 -0.19 34.48
C ALA A 127 -3.67 0.88 35.50
N VAL A 128 -3.49 2.14 35.13
CA VAL A 128 -4.03 3.31 35.82
C VAL A 128 -4.93 4.05 34.86
N ASP A 129 -5.99 4.66 35.39
CA ASP A 129 -6.97 5.41 34.59
C ASP A 129 -6.44 6.82 34.30
N ILE A 130 -5.65 6.93 33.22
CA ILE A 130 -5.16 8.19 32.68
C ILE A 130 -5.71 8.34 31.26
N THR A 131 -6.51 9.38 31.03
CA THR A 131 -6.97 9.73 29.68
C THR A 131 -5.91 10.57 28.97
N VAL A 132 -5.59 10.21 27.73
CA VAL A 132 -4.71 11.00 26.86
C VAL A 132 -5.53 11.54 25.69
N SER A 133 -5.44 12.85 25.45
CA SER A 133 -6.07 13.49 24.29
C SER A 133 -5.09 14.40 23.56
N ILE A 134 -5.20 14.42 22.23
CA ILE A 134 -4.41 15.29 21.36
C ILE A 134 -5.38 16.22 20.64
N SER A 135 -5.21 17.52 20.82
CA SER A 135 -6.13 18.55 20.31
C SER A 135 -5.38 19.82 19.90
N GLY A 136 -6.11 20.83 19.43
CA GLY A 136 -5.51 22.12 19.05
C GLY A 136 -4.72 22.09 17.75
N PHE A 137 -4.98 21.12 16.88
CA PHE A 137 -4.47 21.15 15.50
C PHE A 137 -4.95 22.42 14.79
N LYS A 138 -4.05 23.07 14.08
CA LYS A 138 -4.40 24.19 13.21
C LYS A 138 -4.99 23.66 11.90
N VAL A 139 -5.76 24.49 11.19
CA VAL A 139 -6.43 24.08 9.96
C VAL A 139 -5.48 24.18 8.76
N GLY A 140 -5.44 23.13 7.93
CA GLY A 140 -4.75 23.12 6.63
C GLY A 140 -3.28 23.57 6.72
N ASP A 141 -2.94 24.60 5.93
CA ASP A 141 -1.58 25.14 5.80
C ASP A 141 -1.04 25.81 7.07
N GLN A 142 -1.88 26.08 8.06
CA GLN A 142 -1.41 26.60 9.33
C GLN A 142 -0.78 25.52 10.21
N ASN A 143 -0.95 24.24 9.87
CA ASN A 143 -0.46 23.09 10.65
C ASN A 143 0.98 22.68 10.28
N TYR A 144 1.80 23.65 9.84
CA TYR A 144 3.21 23.47 9.52
C TYR A 144 4.07 24.37 10.45
N PRO A 145 4.76 23.81 11.45
CA PRO A 145 4.79 22.38 11.81
C PRO A 145 3.51 21.92 12.54
N ILE A 146 3.29 20.61 12.56
CA ILE A 146 2.24 19.97 13.36
C ILE A 146 2.62 20.16 14.84
N ASN A 147 1.86 20.98 15.57
CA ASN A 147 2.16 21.34 16.95
C ASN A 147 0.94 21.28 17.89
N PRO A 148 0.26 20.11 18.00
CA PRO A 148 -0.92 19.96 18.83
C PRO A 148 -0.58 20.05 20.33
N LYS A 149 -1.62 20.22 21.13
CA LYS A 149 -1.56 20.06 22.59
C LYS A 149 -1.88 18.62 22.96
N VAL A 150 -0.99 17.98 23.72
CA VAL A 150 -1.24 16.71 24.40
C VAL A 150 -1.71 17.01 25.82
N THR A 151 -2.84 16.42 26.22
CA THR A 151 -3.41 16.58 27.57
C THR A 151 -3.55 15.21 28.22
N PHE A 152 -2.96 15.09 29.42
CA PHE A 152 -3.12 13.94 30.30
C PHE A 152 -4.12 14.31 31.40
N THR A 153 -5.10 13.45 31.66
CA THR A 153 -6.09 13.64 32.72
C THR A 153 -6.03 12.47 33.67
N ASN A 154 -5.74 12.76 34.95
CA ASN A 154 -5.65 11.76 36.00
C ASN A 154 -7.02 11.45 36.61
N ASN A 155 -7.56 10.26 36.31
CA ASN A 155 -8.84 9.79 36.86
C ASN A 155 -8.67 8.79 38.01
N THR A 156 -7.45 8.59 38.52
CA THR A 156 -7.16 7.55 39.53
C THR A 156 -7.66 7.89 40.94
N GLY A 157 -7.98 9.16 41.20
CA GLY A 157 -8.32 9.67 42.53
C GLY A 157 -7.13 9.79 43.49
N SER A 158 -5.90 9.58 43.02
CA SER A 158 -4.65 9.75 43.78
C SER A 158 -3.70 10.70 43.04
N ASP A 159 -2.89 11.46 43.78
CA ASP A 159 -1.91 12.36 43.17
C ASP A 159 -0.82 11.57 42.43
N LEU A 160 -0.44 12.07 41.25
CA LEU A 160 0.76 11.60 40.55
C LEU A 160 1.95 12.44 41.04
N PRO A 161 2.95 11.84 41.71
CA PRO A 161 4.07 12.60 42.25
C PRO A 161 4.92 13.20 41.12
N GLY A 162 5.62 14.29 41.43
CA GLY A 162 6.63 14.86 40.55
C GLY A 162 7.69 13.81 40.19
N GLY A 163 8.03 13.72 38.90
CA GLY A 163 8.90 12.67 38.37
C GLY A 163 8.17 11.45 37.81
N THR A 164 6.83 11.43 37.82
CA THR A 164 6.04 10.44 37.07
C THR A 164 6.38 10.51 35.58
N GLU A 165 6.68 9.37 34.97
CA GLU A 165 7.06 9.26 33.57
C GLU A 165 5.90 8.75 32.71
N PHE A 166 5.69 9.37 31.54
CA PHE A 166 4.75 8.92 30.53
C PHE A 166 5.53 8.54 29.27
N GLN A 167 5.32 7.31 28.80
CA GLN A 167 5.90 6.81 27.55
C GLN A 167 4.76 6.36 26.61
N PHE A 168 4.94 6.61 25.31
CA PHE A 168 4.01 6.19 24.27
C PHE A 168 4.74 6.05 22.94
N ASP A 169 4.27 5.14 22.09
CA ASP A 169 4.82 4.94 20.77
C ASP A 169 4.32 6.01 19.79
N ILE A 170 5.23 6.49 18.94
CA ILE A 170 4.92 7.42 17.84
C ILE A 170 5.22 6.68 16.53
N PRO A 171 4.30 6.69 15.56
CA PRO A 171 4.57 6.06 14.27
C PRO A 171 5.75 6.74 13.58
N VAL A 172 6.60 5.93 12.95
CA VAL A 172 7.81 6.39 12.24
C VAL A 172 7.53 7.25 10.99
N SER A 173 6.25 7.51 10.69
CA SER A 173 5.85 8.52 9.72
C SER A 173 6.17 9.96 10.17
N ALA A 174 6.37 10.18 11.48
CA ALA A 174 6.81 11.45 12.04
C ALA A 174 8.29 11.39 12.48
N LEU A 175 9.04 12.47 12.24
CA LEU A 175 10.43 12.58 12.69
C LEU A 175 10.51 12.75 14.21
N ILE A 176 11.39 11.99 14.86
CA ILE A 176 11.62 11.97 16.33
C ILE A 176 12.37 13.24 16.82
N THR A 177 12.33 14.34 16.06
CA THR A 177 12.89 15.63 16.49
C THR A 177 11.84 16.54 17.14
N GLN A 178 10.57 16.14 17.21
CA GLN A 178 9.50 16.96 17.78
C GLN A 178 9.58 16.99 19.32
N LYS A 179 9.77 18.19 19.87
CA LYS A 179 9.54 18.46 21.29
C LYS A 179 8.04 18.36 21.57
N ILE A 180 7.63 17.32 22.28
CA ILE A 180 6.27 17.23 22.81
C ILE A 180 6.22 18.08 24.08
N ASN A 181 5.50 19.19 24.02
CA ASN A 181 5.23 19.99 25.21
C ASN A 181 4.18 19.24 26.05
N LEU A 182 4.63 18.54 27.09
CA LEU A 182 3.75 17.89 28.06
C LEU A 182 3.16 18.92 29.01
N VAL A 183 1.83 18.98 29.07
CA VAL A 183 1.10 19.67 30.14
C VAL A 183 0.36 18.59 30.93
N VAL A 184 0.76 18.40 32.18
CA VAL A 184 0.04 17.56 33.15
C VAL A 184 -1.05 18.44 33.77
N VAL A 185 -2.32 18.07 33.62
CA VAL A 185 -3.49 18.79 34.15
C VAL A 185 -4.17 17.94 35.21
#